data_AF-A0A2G9RSY7-F1
#
_entry.id   AF-A0A2G9RSY7-F1
#
_cell.length_a   1.000
_cell.length_b   1.000
_cell.length_c   1.000
_cell.angle_alpha   90.00
_cell.angle_beta   90.00
_cell.angle_gamma   90.00
#
_symmetry.space_group_name_H-M   'P 1'
#
loop_
_entity.id
_entity.type
_entity.pdbx_description
1 polymer ?
#
loop_
_entity_poly.entity_id
_entity_poly.type
_entity_poly.pdbx_seq_one_letter_code
_entity_poly.pdbx_strand_id
1 'polypeptide(L)'
;ISVRVTTMDAELEFAIQPNTTGKQLFDQVTAQDVRKDSPLLFKFRGKFYPEDVSEELIQDITQRLFFLQVKEGILNDDIYCPPETAVLLASYAVQAKYGDYNKDVQKSGYLSQDKLLPQRYQNLLYTVLGYLEPSLYHSKDFVFYAPRLRINKRILALCMGNHELYMRRRKPDTIEVQQMKAQAREEKHQKQMERALLENEKKKREIAEKEKEKIEREKEELMDRLRQIEEQTRKAQEELEEQTRKALELEDERRKAQEEAERLARERQAAEDAKEALLKQSQDQQKNQEQLSAELAELTSTINQLELSRQKKESEAEEWQQKAQNVQLDLEKTKEELKLVMSTPHVQEPVHAENEQDDDQDENGAEASADLKAEAMIKDRSEEDRTTEAEKNERVQKHLKLLSSELAVARDETKKTVNDILHTENVLAGRDKYKTLRQIRQGNTKQRIDEFEAL
;
A
#
# COMPACT_ATOMS: atom_id res chain seq x y z
N ILE A 1 -40.86 30.63 29.29
CA ILE A 1 -40.26 29.83 30.40
C ILE A 1 -39.13 29.02 29.80
N SER A 2 -37.90 29.08 30.33
CA SER A 2 -36.80 28.27 29.80
C SER A 2 -36.91 26.82 30.27
N VAL A 3 -36.69 25.89 29.36
CA VAL A 3 -36.84 24.44 29.55
C VAL A 3 -35.63 23.76 28.93
N ARG A 4 -34.99 22.86 29.67
CA ARG A 4 -33.94 21.97 29.16
C ARG A 4 -34.42 20.52 29.19
N VAL A 5 -34.34 19.85 28.04
CA VAL A 5 -34.66 18.43 27.87
C VAL A 5 -33.40 17.67 27.48
N THR A 6 -32.92 16.80 28.38
CA THR A 6 -31.77 15.92 28.15
C THR A 6 -32.26 14.55 27.66
N THR A 7 -31.81 14.11 26.48
CA THR A 7 -32.05 12.74 25.96
C THR A 7 -31.00 11.77 26.53
N MET A 8 -30.60 10.74 25.78
CA MET A 8 -29.40 9.96 26.10
C MET A 8 -28.12 10.51 25.45
N ASP A 9 -28.25 11.41 24.47
CA ASP A 9 -27.18 11.79 23.53
C ASP A 9 -27.24 13.26 23.05
N ALA A 10 -28.23 14.03 23.50
CA ALA A 10 -28.39 15.45 23.20
C ALA A 10 -29.01 16.21 24.39
N GLU A 11 -28.72 17.50 24.50
CA GLU A 11 -29.46 18.44 25.34
C GLU A 11 -30.16 19.47 24.45
N LEU A 12 -31.44 19.72 24.70
CA LEU A 12 -32.24 20.72 23.98
C LEU A 12 -32.71 21.78 24.99
N GLU A 13 -32.24 23.02 24.86
CA GLU A 13 -32.73 24.14 25.66
C GLU A 13 -33.54 25.12 24.80
N PHE A 14 -34.76 25.43 25.22
CA PHE A 14 -35.70 26.27 24.49
C PHE A 14 -36.69 26.98 25.41
N ALA A 15 -37.25 28.09 24.93
CA ALA A 15 -38.25 28.87 25.67
C ALA A 15 -39.68 28.54 25.20
N ILE A 16 -40.50 27.95 26.10
CA ILE A 16 -41.94 27.77 25.84
C ILE A 16 -42.73 29.04 26.18
N GLN A 17 -43.77 29.34 25.39
CA GLN A 17 -44.74 30.39 25.72
C GLN A 17 -45.85 29.80 26.64
N PRO A 18 -46.47 30.61 27.53
CA PRO A 18 -47.50 30.10 28.46
C PRO A 18 -48.76 29.52 27.80
N ASN A 19 -48.97 29.80 26.51
CA ASN A 19 -50.11 29.38 25.69
C ASN A 19 -49.78 28.22 24.72
N THR A 20 -48.53 27.74 24.66
CA THR A 20 -48.13 26.68 23.72
C THR A 20 -48.91 25.40 24.00
N THR A 21 -49.24 24.61 22.96
CA THR A 21 -50.06 23.38 23.08
C THR A 21 -49.49 22.30 24.02
N GLY A 22 -48.20 22.44 24.37
CA GLY A 22 -47.59 21.81 25.55
C GLY A 22 -48.25 22.20 26.89
N LYS A 23 -49.37 22.95 26.91
CA LYS A 23 -50.20 23.25 28.08
C LYS A 23 -50.57 21.99 28.86
N GLN A 24 -50.78 20.83 28.22
CA GLN A 24 -50.96 19.57 28.95
C GLN A 24 -49.72 19.18 29.78
N LEU A 25 -48.53 19.27 29.19
CA LEU A 25 -47.26 19.05 29.89
C LEU A 25 -47.07 20.11 30.99
N PHE A 26 -47.36 21.38 30.71
CA PHE A 26 -47.20 22.50 31.65
C PHE A 26 -48.19 22.44 32.83
N ASP A 27 -49.47 22.18 32.59
CA ASP A 27 -50.49 21.96 33.63
C ASP A 27 -50.10 20.75 34.48
N GLN A 28 -49.67 19.65 33.85
CA GLN A 28 -49.23 18.44 34.55
C GLN A 28 -47.91 18.63 35.31
N VAL A 29 -47.04 19.54 34.87
CA VAL A 29 -45.77 19.92 35.53
C VAL A 29 -45.98 20.92 36.67
N THR A 30 -46.95 21.83 36.56
CA THR A 30 -47.27 22.84 37.60
C THR A 30 -48.22 22.31 38.67
N ALA A 31 -49.04 21.30 38.34
CA ALA A 31 -49.75 20.47 39.32
C ALA A 31 -48.84 19.40 39.97
N GLN A 32 -47.61 19.21 39.46
CA GLN A 32 -46.55 18.51 40.17
C GLN A 32 -45.68 19.52 40.94
N ASP A 33 -45.15 19.09 42.07
CA ASP A 33 -44.29 19.90 42.94
C ASP A 33 -42.85 19.91 42.38
N VAL A 34 -42.70 20.40 41.15
CA VAL A 34 -41.43 20.45 40.42
C VAL A 34 -40.60 21.62 40.94
N ARG A 35 -39.31 21.36 41.18
CA ARG A 35 -38.38 22.41 41.65
C ARG A 35 -38.38 23.57 40.67
N LYS A 36 -38.42 24.79 41.21
CA LYS A 36 -38.44 26.05 40.44
C LYS A 36 -37.03 26.42 39.94
N ASP A 37 -36.32 25.42 39.44
CA ASP A 37 -35.01 25.52 38.81
C ASP A 37 -35.19 26.26 37.46
N SER A 38 -34.20 27.07 37.04
CA SER A 38 -34.23 27.78 35.76
C SER A 38 -32.94 27.52 34.99
N PRO A 39 -32.97 26.85 33.82
CA PRO A 39 -34.14 26.27 33.15
C PRO A 39 -34.81 25.13 33.93
N LEU A 40 -36.08 24.86 33.65
CA LEU A 40 -36.76 23.65 34.14
C LEU A 40 -36.13 22.41 33.51
N LEU A 41 -35.68 21.46 34.33
CA LEU A 41 -34.89 20.30 33.89
C LEU A 41 -35.77 19.05 33.69
N PHE A 42 -35.74 18.49 32.48
CA PHE A 42 -36.42 17.25 32.12
C PHE A 42 -35.45 16.22 31.53
N LYS A 43 -35.70 14.95 31.81
CA LYS A 43 -35.01 13.83 31.14
C LYS A 43 -35.99 13.10 30.23
N PHE A 44 -35.71 13.06 28.93
CA PHE A 44 -36.41 12.18 28.00
C PHE A 44 -35.82 10.77 28.15
N ARG A 45 -36.68 9.79 28.45
CA ARG A 45 -36.33 8.40 28.76
C ARG A 45 -37.46 7.46 28.33
N GLY A 46 -37.13 6.26 27.86
CA GLY A 46 -38.09 5.19 27.60
C GLY A 46 -38.72 4.71 28.91
N LYS A 47 -39.99 5.02 29.14
CA LYS A 47 -40.77 4.63 30.33
C LYS A 47 -41.29 3.19 30.26
N PHE A 48 -41.53 2.71 29.04
CA PHE A 48 -41.98 1.35 28.73
C PHE A 48 -40.95 0.72 27.79
N TYR A 49 -40.85 -0.60 27.81
CA TYR A 49 -39.90 -1.36 26.98
C TYR A 49 -40.65 -2.24 25.98
N PRO A 50 -40.01 -2.61 24.85
CA PRO A 50 -40.54 -3.64 23.96
C PRO A 50 -40.63 -5.00 24.67
N GLU A 51 -41.55 -5.86 24.23
CA GLU A 51 -41.51 -7.28 24.55
C GLU A 51 -40.34 -7.94 23.82
N ASP A 52 -40.13 -7.67 22.52
CA ASP A 52 -38.89 -8.03 21.79
C ASP A 52 -38.28 -6.87 20.99
N VAL A 53 -36.96 -6.74 21.07
CA VAL A 53 -36.22 -5.58 20.54
C VAL A 53 -35.99 -5.65 19.03
N SER A 54 -35.93 -6.86 18.44
CA SER A 54 -35.77 -7.03 16.99
C SER A 54 -37.03 -6.66 16.21
N GLU A 55 -38.21 -6.91 16.78
CA GLU A 55 -39.50 -6.77 16.09
C GLU A 55 -40.17 -5.40 16.30
N GLU A 56 -39.92 -4.74 17.44
CA GLU A 56 -40.62 -3.51 17.84
C GLU A 56 -39.81 -2.22 17.65
N LEU A 57 -38.47 -2.26 17.63
CA LEU A 57 -37.65 -1.05 17.57
C LEU A 57 -37.38 -0.61 16.12
N ILE A 58 -38.39 0.02 15.52
CA ILE A 58 -38.44 0.32 14.07
C ILE A 58 -37.33 1.28 13.60
N GLN A 59 -37.13 2.42 14.28
CA GLN A 59 -36.26 3.50 13.81
C GLN A 59 -34.88 3.48 14.49
N ASP A 60 -33.82 3.79 13.73
CA ASP A 60 -32.43 3.88 14.21
C ASP A 60 -32.28 4.76 15.47
N ILE A 61 -32.95 5.92 15.51
CA ILE A 61 -32.91 6.83 16.66
C ILE A 61 -33.54 6.21 17.91
N THR A 62 -34.63 5.46 17.75
CA THR A 62 -35.32 4.77 18.85
C THR A 62 -34.48 3.60 19.37
N GLN A 63 -33.87 2.82 18.48
CA GLN A 63 -32.89 1.79 18.84
C GLN A 63 -31.72 2.39 19.63
N ARG A 64 -31.13 3.48 19.12
CA ARG A 64 -30.01 4.21 19.74
C ARG A 64 -30.35 4.74 21.14
N LEU A 65 -31.51 5.36 21.32
CA LEU A 65 -31.96 5.86 22.63
C LEU A 65 -32.20 4.72 23.64
N PHE A 66 -32.82 3.60 23.23
CA PHE A 66 -32.97 2.44 24.11
C PHE A 66 -31.62 1.78 24.44
N PHE A 67 -30.74 1.59 23.45
CA PHE A 67 -29.39 1.06 23.65
C PHE A 67 -28.61 1.89 24.68
N LEU A 68 -28.57 3.22 24.51
CA LEU A 68 -27.86 4.09 25.45
C LEU A 68 -28.48 4.08 26.85
N GLN A 69 -29.81 4.04 26.97
CA GLN A 69 -30.49 3.97 28.27
C GLN A 69 -30.23 2.65 29.01
N VAL A 70 -30.28 1.52 28.30
CA VAL A 70 -29.95 0.21 28.90
C VAL A 70 -28.46 0.13 29.24
N LYS A 71 -27.57 0.70 28.41
CA LYS A 71 -26.13 0.80 28.70
C LYS A 71 -25.85 1.70 29.91
N GLU A 72 -26.58 2.82 30.09
CA GLU A 72 -26.53 3.66 31.30
C GLU A 72 -26.89 2.83 32.54
N GLY A 73 -28.03 2.12 32.52
CA GLY A 73 -28.46 1.28 33.64
C GLY A 73 -27.54 0.09 33.96
N ILE A 74 -26.93 -0.54 32.96
CA ILE A 74 -25.94 -1.61 33.18
C ILE A 74 -24.66 -1.02 33.81
N LEU A 75 -24.13 0.09 33.30
CA LEU A 75 -22.88 0.69 33.81
C LEU A 75 -23.01 1.29 35.22
N ASN A 76 -24.21 1.75 35.58
CA ASN A 76 -24.54 2.27 36.92
C ASN A 76 -24.90 1.17 37.93
N ASP A 77 -24.91 -0.11 37.53
CA ASP A 77 -25.39 -1.24 38.32
C ASP A 77 -26.89 -1.21 38.72
N ASP A 78 -27.70 -0.34 38.09
CA ASP A 78 -29.18 -0.39 38.12
C ASP A 78 -29.73 -1.71 37.52
N ILE A 79 -28.95 -2.34 36.61
CA ILE A 79 -29.27 -3.61 35.96
C ILE A 79 -28.12 -4.59 36.20
N TYR A 80 -28.40 -5.70 36.90
CA TYR A 80 -27.43 -6.79 37.05
C TYR A 80 -27.09 -7.41 35.70
N CYS A 81 -25.80 -7.60 35.45
CA CYS A 81 -25.23 -8.16 34.23
C CYS A 81 -23.95 -8.93 34.59
N PRO A 82 -23.88 -10.26 34.39
CA PRO A 82 -22.74 -11.08 34.80
C PRO A 82 -21.50 -10.78 33.93
N PRO A 83 -20.27 -11.10 34.39
CA PRO A 83 -19.05 -10.48 33.87
C PRO A 83 -18.77 -10.83 32.40
N GLU A 84 -18.96 -12.08 31.98
CA GLU A 84 -18.82 -12.50 30.58
C GLU A 84 -19.85 -11.84 29.65
N THR A 85 -21.07 -11.58 30.14
CA THR A 85 -22.07 -10.80 29.39
C THR A 85 -21.72 -9.32 29.35
N ALA A 86 -21.19 -8.74 30.44
CA ALA A 86 -20.77 -7.35 30.50
C ALA A 86 -19.62 -7.06 29.53
N VAL A 87 -18.62 -7.96 29.44
CA VAL A 87 -17.51 -7.85 28.47
C VAL A 87 -18.01 -8.00 27.02
N LEU A 88 -18.91 -8.95 26.74
CA LEU A 88 -19.50 -9.10 25.41
C LEU A 88 -20.29 -7.85 25.00
N LEU A 89 -21.14 -7.31 25.87
CA LEU A 89 -21.87 -6.06 25.63
C LEU A 89 -20.94 -4.85 25.49
N ALA A 90 -19.82 -4.79 26.22
CA ALA A 90 -18.80 -3.76 26.04
C ALA A 90 -18.19 -3.80 24.62
N SER A 91 -17.86 -4.99 24.11
CA SER A 91 -17.36 -5.15 22.73
C SER A 91 -18.37 -4.70 21.67
N TYR A 92 -19.65 -5.03 21.83
CA TYR A 92 -20.71 -4.54 20.95
C TYR A 92 -20.91 -3.02 21.08
N ALA A 93 -20.73 -2.44 22.27
CA ALA A 93 -20.79 -0.99 22.47
C ALA A 93 -19.60 -0.25 21.83
N VAL A 94 -18.41 -0.85 21.84
CA VAL A 94 -17.22 -0.36 21.10
C VAL A 94 -17.49 -0.39 19.59
N GLN A 95 -17.93 -1.53 19.06
CA GLN A 95 -18.31 -1.68 17.64
C GLN A 95 -19.39 -0.65 17.22
N ALA A 96 -20.41 -0.42 18.07
CA ALA A 96 -21.47 0.55 17.79
C ALA A 96 -21.00 2.02 17.85
N LYS A 97 -19.92 2.32 18.57
CA LYS A 97 -19.35 3.67 18.71
C LYS A 97 -18.29 3.99 17.64
N TYR A 98 -17.47 3.00 17.28
CA TYR A 98 -16.25 3.19 16.48
C TYR A 98 -16.29 2.50 15.10
N GLY A 99 -17.24 1.60 14.85
CA GLY A 99 -17.22 0.71 13.69
C GLY A 99 -16.24 -0.45 13.87
N ASP A 100 -15.87 -1.08 12.76
CA ASP A 100 -15.00 -2.26 12.73
C ASP A 100 -13.59 -1.97 13.26
N TYR A 101 -12.97 -2.98 13.87
CA TYR A 101 -11.62 -2.84 14.40
C TYR A 101 -10.57 -2.77 13.29
N ASN A 102 -9.70 -1.76 13.33
CA ASN A 102 -8.57 -1.60 12.43
C ASN A 102 -7.28 -1.29 13.23
N LYS A 103 -6.36 -2.26 13.26
CA LYS A 103 -5.06 -2.21 13.93
C LYS A 103 -4.17 -1.01 13.56
N ASP A 104 -4.29 -0.48 12.35
CA ASP A 104 -3.43 0.59 11.85
C ASP A 104 -3.94 1.98 12.25
N VAL A 105 -5.23 2.07 12.61
CA VAL A 105 -5.91 3.29 13.08
C VAL A 105 -6.04 3.30 14.61
N GLN A 106 -6.50 2.19 15.20
CA GLN A 106 -6.86 2.08 16.62
C GLN A 106 -5.66 1.57 17.44
N LYS A 107 -4.76 2.50 17.77
CA LYS A 107 -3.54 2.23 18.55
C LYS A 107 -3.86 1.92 20.02
N SER A 108 -2.91 1.28 20.71
CA SER A 108 -3.06 0.93 22.15
C SER A 108 -3.49 2.14 22.99
N GLY A 109 -4.45 1.92 23.89
CA GLY A 109 -5.05 2.98 24.71
C GLY A 109 -6.25 3.73 24.10
N TYR A 110 -6.68 3.42 22.87
CA TYR A 110 -7.82 4.14 22.23
C TYR A 110 -9.16 4.09 23.02
N LEU A 111 -9.32 3.09 23.90
CA LEU A 111 -10.50 2.92 24.77
C LEU A 111 -10.35 3.54 26.17
N SER A 112 -9.23 4.20 26.47
CA SER A 112 -8.90 4.71 27.83
C SER A 112 -9.89 5.72 28.42
N GLN A 113 -10.73 6.35 27.58
CA GLN A 113 -11.75 7.31 28.01
C GLN A 113 -13.16 6.69 28.11
N ASP A 114 -13.35 5.43 27.72
CA ASP A 114 -14.67 4.80 27.69
C ASP A 114 -15.02 4.07 28.99
N LYS A 115 -16.21 4.37 29.52
CA LYS A 115 -16.85 3.58 30.58
C LYS A 115 -17.46 2.32 29.95
N LEU A 116 -16.64 1.27 29.86
CA LEU A 116 -16.98 0.00 29.20
C LEU A 116 -17.66 -1.02 30.11
N LEU A 117 -17.22 -1.13 31.37
CA LEU A 117 -17.73 -2.11 32.34
C LEU A 117 -18.40 -1.43 33.54
N PRO A 118 -19.41 -2.06 34.17
CA PRO A 118 -20.03 -1.58 35.40
C PRO A 118 -19.06 -1.38 36.57
N GLN A 119 -19.43 -0.52 37.53
CA GLN A 119 -18.54 -0.15 38.63
C GLN A 119 -18.13 -1.35 39.52
N ARG A 120 -19.00 -2.36 39.71
CA ARG A 120 -18.62 -3.62 40.39
C ARG A 120 -17.44 -4.38 39.75
N TYR A 121 -17.11 -4.11 38.49
CA TYR A 121 -15.95 -4.68 37.78
C TYR A 121 -14.80 -3.67 37.59
N GLN A 122 -14.99 -2.39 37.97
CA GLN A 122 -13.92 -1.38 37.97
C GLN A 122 -13.12 -1.39 39.28
N ASN A 123 -13.73 -1.76 40.40
CA ASN A 123 -13.06 -1.86 41.70
C ASN A 123 -13.32 -3.22 42.36
N LEU A 124 -12.29 -4.07 42.36
CA LEU A 124 -12.28 -5.35 43.05
C LEU A 124 -12.04 -5.15 44.57
N LEU A 125 -12.87 -4.38 45.29
CA LEU A 125 -12.68 -4.07 46.74
C LEU A 125 -13.94 -3.49 47.45
N TYR A 126 -14.51 -4.23 48.44
CA TYR A 126 -15.53 -3.84 49.47
C TYR A 126 -16.93 -3.30 49.04
N THR A 127 -18.04 -3.34 49.82
CA THR A 127 -18.59 -4.35 50.77
C THR A 127 -20.11 -4.15 51.01
N VAL A 128 -20.89 -5.20 50.68
CA VAL A 128 -22.17 -5.74 51.21
C VAL A 128 -23.17 -4.91 52.07
N LEU A 129 -24.45 -4.89 51.63
CA LEU A 129 -25.75 -4.90 52.37
C LEU A 129 -26.90 -5.19 51.36
N GLY A 130 -28.18 -5.45 51.66
CA GLY A 130 -28.96 -5.64 52.91
C GLY A 130 -30.50 -5.72 52.64
N TYR A 131 -31.30 -6.41 53.46
CA TYR A 131 -32.76 -6.67 53.26
C TYR A 131 -33.58 -6.70 54.58
N LEU A 132 -34.93 -6.65 54.51
CA LEU A 132 -35.89 -7.05 55.57
C LEU A 132 -37.35 -7.20 55.03
N GLU A 133 -38.24 -7.84 55.80
CA GLU A 133 -39.50 -8.53 55.37
C GLU A 133 -40.85 -7.93 55.85
N PRO A 134 -42.03 -8.44 55.38
CA PRO A 134 -43.37 -7.90 55.64
C PRO A 134 -44.23 -8.74 56.64
N SER A 135 -45.52 -8.40 56.80
CA SER A 135 -46.52 -9.24 57.50
C SER A 135 -48.00 -8.94 57.12
N LEU A 136 -48.74 -9.98 56.70
CA LEU A 136 -50.11 -10.42 57.14
C LEU A 136 -51.26 -9.36 57.29
N TYR A 137 -52.55 -9.61 56.94
CA TYR A 137 -53.30 -10.88 56.77
C TYR A 137 -54.66 -10.68 56.01
N HIS A 138 -55.13 -11.72 55.31
CA HIS A 138 -56.53 -12.09 54.94
C HIS A 138 -57.34 -11.36 53.83
N SER A 139 -57.65 -12.14 52.78
CA SER A 139 -58.92 -12.25 52.02
C SER A 139 -59.16 -11.47 50.70
N LYS A 140 -58.91 -12.19 49.58
CA LYS A 140 -59.61 -12.09 48.27
C LYS A 140 -59.53 -10.76 47.50
N ASP A 141 -58.31 -10.42 47.10
CA ASP A 141 -57.95 -9.99 45.74
C ASP A 141 -56.42 -10.13 45.62
N PHE A 142 -55.80 -9.97 44.44
CA PHE A 142 -54.33 -9.86 44.38
C PHE A 142 -53.89 -8.50 44.92
N VAL A 143 -53.75 -8.41 46.25
CA VAL A 143 -53.46 -7.18 46.99
C VAL A 143 -52.04 -7.24 47.58
N PHE A 144 -51.28 -6.17 47.38
CA PHE A 144 -50.01 -5.93 48.04
C PHE A 144 -49.93 -4.47 48.50
N TYR A 145 -49.11 -4.21 49.52
CA TYR A 145 -48.95 -2.88 50.10
C TYR A 145 -47.61 -2.27 49.69
N ALA A 146 -47.61 -1.02 49.21
CA ALA A 146 -46.37 -0.23 49.09
C ALA A 146 -46.38 0.96 50.05
N PRO A 147 -45.25 1.32 50.68
CA PRO A 147 -45.21 2.16 51.88
C PRO A 147 -45.52 3.65 51.66
N ARG A 148 -45.81 4.10 50.43
CA ARG A 148 -46.10 5.50 50.11
C ARG A 148 -47.11 5.60 48.96
N LEU A 149 -48.14 6.43 49.09
CA LEU A 149 -49.15 6.67 48.04
C LEU A 149 -48.55 7.16 46.70
N ARG A 150 -47.45 7.92 46.74
CA ARG A 150 -46.70 8.32 45.53
C ARG A 150 -46.07 7.13 44.79
N ILE A 151 -45.81 6.00 45.45
CA ILE A 151 -45.37 4.74 44.83
C ILE A 151 -46.57 4.03 44.19
N ASN A 152 -47.69 3.88 44.90
CA ASN A 152 -48.91 3.26 44.34
C ASN A 152 -49.37 3.94 43.04
N LYS A 153 -49.37 5.27 42.99
CA LYS A 153 -49.69 6.03 41.76
C LYS A 153 -48.71 5.74 40.60
N ARG A 154 -47.43 5.49 40.88
CA ARG A 154 -46.43 5.09 39.87
C ARG A 154 -46.66 3.65 39.40
N ILE A 155 -46.92 2.71 40.31
CA ILE A 155 -47.16 1.30 39.97
C ILE A 155 -48.39 1.17 39.08
N LEU A 156 -49.53 1.75 39.48
CA LEU A 156 -50.77 1.71 38.67
C LEU A 156 -50.55 2.25 37.25
N ALA A 157 -49.88 3.40 37.12
CA ALA A 157 -49.57 4.01 35.82
C ALA A 157 -48.52 3.25 34.99
N LEU A 158 -47.78 2.31 35.58
CA LEU A 158 -46.92 1.36 34.87
C LEU A 158 -47.71 0.11 34.48
N CYS A 159 -48.54 -0.45 35.36
CA CYS A 159 -49.39 -1.60 35.06
C CYS A 159 -50.34 -1.33 33.90
N MET A 160 -51.06 -0.19 33.93
CA MET A 160 -51.99 0.19 32.86
C MET A 160 -51.28 0.32 31.49
N GLY A 161 -50.19 1.10 31.42
CA GLY A 161 -49.49 1.34 30.15
C GLY A 161 -48.79 0.10 29.59
N ASN A 162 -48.23 -0.77 30.43
CA ASN A 162 -47.68 -2.05 29.97
C ASN A 162 -48.79 -2.98 29.44
N HIS A 163 -49.94 -3.06 30.12
CA HIS A 163 -51.08 -3.85 29.65
C HIS A 163 -51.66 -3.33 28.33
N GLU A 164 -51.74 -2.01 28.17
CA GLU A 164 -52.20 -1.35 26.94
C GLU A 164 -51.27 -1.67 25.74
N LEU A 165 -49.95 -1.65 25.95
CA LEU A 165 -48.96 -2.03 24.92
C LEU A 165 -48.98 -3.54 24.63
N TYR A 166 -49.09 -4.38 25.65
CA TYR A 166 -49.26 -5.83 25.53
C TYR A 166 -50.49 -6.20 24.67
N MET A 167 -51.58 -5.45 24.83
CA MET A 167 -52.83 -5.60 24.06
C MET A 167 -52.77 -4.95 22.67
N ARG A 168 -51.79 -4.07 22.38
CA ARG A 168 -51.50 -3.60 21.00
C ARG A 168 -50.74 -4.65 20.21
N ARG A 169 -49.71 -5.27 20.79
CA ARG A 169 -48.86 -6.29 20.13
C ARG A 169 -49.62 -7.52 19.63
N ARG A 170 -50.72 -7.87 20.29
CA ARG A 170 -51.59 -9.02 19.95
C ARG A 170 -52.70 -8.65 18.94
N LYS A 171 -52.41 -7.66 18.09
CA LYS A 171 -53.23 -7.18 16.97
C LYS A 171 -52.31 -6.88 15.79
N PRO A 172 -52.80 -6.90 14.53
CA PRO A 172 -52.01 -6.45 13.39
C PRO A 172 -51.48 -5.02 13.59
N ASP A 173 -50.28 -4.74 13.08
CA ASP A 173 -49.72 -3.39 13.06
C ASP A 173 -50.71 -2.40 12.42
N THR A 174 -50.85 -1.19 12.99
CA THR A 174 -51.65 -0.12 12.37
C THR A 174 -50.99 0.35 11.07
N ILE A 175 -51.76 0.97 10.17
CA ILE A 175 -51.25 1.47 8.87
C ILE A 175 -50.02 2.38 9.07
N GLU A 176 -50.06 3.26 10.08
CA GLU A 176 -48.93 4.13 10.47
C GLU A 176 -47.68 3.30 10.85
N VAL A 177 -47.83 2.26 11.67
CA VAL A 177 -46.73 1.38 12.08
C VAL A 177 -46.19 0.55 10.90
N GLN A 178 -47.07 0.09 10.00
CA GLN A 178 -46.66 -0.60 8.77
C GLN A 178 -45.88 0.33 7.83
N GLN A 179 -46.31 1.60 7.69
CA GLN A 179 -45.60 2.63 6.94
C GLN A 179 -44.24 2.96 7.57
N MET A 180 -44.16 3.12 8.89
CA MET A 180 -42.89 3.30 9.60
C MET A 180 -41.96 2.10 9.40
N LYS A 181 -42.46 0.86 9.45
CA LYS A 181 -41.68 -0.35 9.16
C LYS A 181 -41.25 -0.44 7.70
N ALA A 182 -42.05 0.04 6.75
CA ALA A 182 -41.67 0.12 5.34
C ALA A 182 -40.54 1.16 5.12
N GLN A 183 -40.75 2.40 5.56
CA GLN A 183 -39.77 3.49 5.47
C GLN A 183 -38.43 3.11 6.14
N ALA A 184 -38.46 2.55 7.35
CA ALA A 184 -37.23 2.15 8.04
C ALA A 184 -36.45 1.05 7.32
N ARG A 185 -37.13 0.14 6.60
CA ARG A 185 -36.46 -0.84 5.73
C ARG A 185 -35.87 -0.20 4.49
N GLU A 186 -36.58 0.75 3.87
CA GLU A 186 -36.12 1.50 2.69
C GLU A 186 -34.90 2.36 3.03
N GLU A 187 -34.96 3.18 4.08
CA GLU A 187 -33.81 3.96 4.59
C GLU A 187 -32.62 3.06 4.92
N LYS A 188 -32.85 1.91 5.56
CA LYS A 188 -31.79 0.95 5.90
C LYS A 188 -31.16 0.33 4.65
N HIS A 189 -31.95 0.00 3.64
CA HIS A 189 -31.45 -0.51 2.36
C HIS A 189 -30.66 0.56 1.59
N GLN A 190 -31.14 1.80 1.57
CA GLN A 190 -30.44 2.94 0.97
C GLN A 190 -29.08 3.19 1.67
N LYS A 191 -29.06 3.22 3.00
CA LYS A 191 -27.82 3.31 3.81
C LYS A 191 -26.87 2.13 3.57
N GLN A 192 -27.39 0.93 3.28
CA GLN A 192 -26.56 -0.23 2.92
C GLN A 192 -25.97 -0.10 1.50
N MET A 193 -26.75 0.36 0.53
CA MET A 193 -26.29 0.59 -0.84
C MET A 193 -25.22 1.70 -0.88
N GLU A 194 -25.43 2.81 -0.17
CA GLU A 194 -24.46 3.89 0.01
C GLU A 194 -23.14 3.37 0.61
N ARG A 195 -23.21 2.58 1.69
CA ARG A 195 -22.03 1.95 2.31
C ARG A 195 -21.29 1.02 1.35
N ALA A 196 -22.01 0.20 0.58
CA ALA A 196 -21.40 -0.71 -0.41
C ALA A 196 -20.72 0.05 -1.56
N LEU A 197 -21.28 1.19 -2.00
CA LEU A 197 -20.65 2.08 -2.97
C LEU A 197 -19.36 2.69 -2.40
N LEU A 198 -19.40 3.22 -1.17
CA LEU A 198 -18.23 3.77 -0.47
C LEU A 198 -17.14 2.71 -0.19
N GLU A 199 -17.52 1.47 0.11
CA GLU A 199 -16.57 0.36 0.29
C GLU A 199 -15.89 -0.02 -1.03
N ASN A 200 -16.65 -0.10 -2.12
CA ASN A 200 -16.11 -0.34 -3.45
C ASN A 200 -15.21 0.82 -3.94
N GLU A 201 -15.55 2.07 -3.61
CA GLU A 201 -14.68 3.21 -3.91
C GLU A 201 -13.36 3.15 -3.10
N LYS A 202 -13.42 2.82 -1.80
CA LYS A 202 -12.23 2.60 -0.96
C LYS A 202 -11.32 1.52 -1.54
N LYS A 203 -11.88 0.36 -1.93
CA LYS A 203 -11.10 -0.73 -2.55
C LYS A 203 -10.45 -0.29 -3.86
N LYS A 204 -11.15 0.48 -4.71
CA LYS A 204 -10.58 1.05 -5.93
C LYS A 204 -9.44 2.03 -5.64
N ARG A 205 -9.58 2.90 -4.63
CA ARG A 205 -8.51 3.81 -4.18
C ARG A 205 -7.30 3.04 -3.64
N GLU A 206 -7.51 2.01 -2.82
CA GLU A 206 -6.43 1.17 -2.26
C GLU A 206 -5.65 0.40 -3.33
N ILE A 207 -6.33 -0.08 -4.38
CA ILE A 207 -5.68 -0.70 -5.55
C ILE A 207 -4.85 0.34 -6.31
N ALA A 208 -5.44 1.49 -6.66
CA ALA A 208 -4.75 2.56 -7.38
C ALA A 208 -3.55 3.14 -6.60
N GLU A 209 -3.61 3.16 -5.26
CA GLU A 209 -2.51 3.57 -4.40
C GLU A 209 -1.34 2.57 -4.46
N LYS A 210 -1.62 1.27 -4.40
CA LYS A 210 -0.60 0.21 -4.57
C LYS A 210 0.00 0.16 -5.98
N GLU A 211 -0.81 0.43 -7.01
CA GLU A 211 -0.33 0.58 -8.39
C GLU A 211 0.55 1.82 -8.52
N LYS A 212 0.16 2.96 -7.92
CA LYS A 212 1.01 4.17 -7.86
C LYS A 212 2.34 3.88 -7.17
N GLU A 213 2.35 3.24 -6.00
CA GLU A 213 3.61 2.88 -5.31
C GLU A 213 4.51 1.98 -6.15
N LYS A 214 3.95 1.07 -6.95
CA LYS A 214 4.71 0.18 -7.84
C LYS A 214 5.33 0.98 -9.00
N ILE A 215 4.54 1.84 -9.65
CA ILE A 215 5.02 2.75 -10.72
C ILE A 215 6.08 3.72 -10.18
N GLU A 216 5.93 4.20 -8.95
CA GLU A 216 6.87 5.11 -8.30
C GLU A 216 8.22 4.42 -8.01
N ARG A 217 8.21 3.17 -7.55
CA ARG A 217 9.41 2.32 -7.41
C ARG A 217 10.06 1.98 -8.77
N GLU A 218 9.27 1.59 -9.76
CA GLU A 218 9.78 1.31 -11.13
C GLU A 218 10.40 2.56 -11.78
N LYS A 219 9.83 3.74 -11.50
CA LYS A 219 10.39 5.03 -11.91
C LYS A 219 11.71 5.33 -11.19
N GLU A 220 11.84 5.05 -9.90
CA GLU A 220 13.11 5.22 -9.16
C GLU A 220 14.21 4.32 -9.73
N GLU A 221 13.92 3.03 -9.98
CA GLU A 221 14.87 2.13 -10.65
C GLU A 221 15.29 2.64 -12.04
N LEU A 222 14.35 3.15 -12.84
CA LEU A 222 14.65 3.69 -14.17
C LEU A 222 15.47 4.99 -14.11
N MET A 223 15.23 5.87 -13.13
CA MET A 223 16.04 7.08 -12.93
C MET A 223 17.48 6.76 -12.53
N ASP A 224 17.71 5.76 -11.68
CA ASP A 224 19.06 5.35 -11.31
C ASP A 224 19.78 4.59 -12.43
N ARG A 225 19.07 3.83 -13.27
CA ARG A 225 19.65 3.26 -14.51
C ARG A 225 20.03 4.37 -15.51
N LEU A 226 19.20 5.41 -15.67
CA LEU A 226 19.52 6.56 -16.52
C LEU A 226 20.78 7.28 -16.03
N ARG A 227 20.88 7.57 -14.72
CA ARG A 227 22.10 8.16 -14.12
C ARG A 227 23.36 7.33 -14.37
N GLN A 228 23.27 6.00 -14.31
CA GLN A 228 24.40 5.12 -14.61
C GLN A 228 24.82 5.21 -16.08
N ILE A 229 23.85 5.28 -17.00
CA ILE A 229 24.12 5.45 -18.44
C ILE A 229 24.70 6.84 -18.73
N GLU A 230 24.18 7.90 -18.12
CA GLU A 230 24.72 9.27 -18.22
C GLU A 230 26.17 9.35 -17.72
N GLU A 231 26.47 8.76 -16.56
CA GLU A 231 27.82 8.71 -15.98
C GLU A 231 28.79 7.88 -16.84
N GLN A 232 28.34 6.77 -17.41
CA GLN A 232 29.13 5.98 -18.37
C GLN A 232 29.37 6.75 -19.67
N THR A 233 28.36 7.44 -20.19
CA THR A 233 28.46 8.24 -21.42
C THR A 233 29.43 9.39 -21.23
N ARG A 234 29.37 10.11 -20.10
CA ARG A 234 30.30 11.20 -19.80
C ARG A 234 31.74 10.70 -19.70
N LYS A 235 31.99 9.58 -19.00
CA LYS A 235 33.32 8.96 -18.95
C LYS A 235 33.84 8.54 -20.33
N ALA A 236 32.98 7.96 -21.17
CA ALA A 236 33.36 7.58 -22.53
C ALA A 236 33.68 8.80 -23.42
N GLN A 237 33.02 9.94 -23.20
CA GLN A 237 33.36 11.21 -23.85
C GLN A 237 34.68 11.79 -23.33
N GLU A 238 34.88 11.83 -22.00
CA GLU A 238 36.13 12.28 -21.36
C GLU A 238 37.34 11.47 -21.88
N GLU A 239 37.21 10.14 -21.97
CA GLU A 239 38.26 9.26 -22.50
C GLU A 239 38.46 9.44 -24.02
N LEU A 240 37.39 9.59 -24.80
CA LEU A 240 37.49 9.85 -26.25
C LEU A 240 38.18 11.20 -26.54
N GLU A 241 37.90 12.25 -25.76
CA GLU A 241 38.58 13.53 -25.85
C GLU A 241 40.07 13.41 -25.49
N GLU A 242 40.42 12.62 -24.47
CA GLU A 242 41.82 12.39 -24.10
C GLU A 242 42.58 11.59 -25.17
N GLN A 243 41.98 10.56 -25.76
CA GLN A 243 42.55 9.80 -26.88
C GLN A 243 42.70 10.68 -28.13
N THR A 244 41.72 11.53 -28.43
CA THR A 244 41.78 12.48 -29.54
C THR A 244 42.93 13.47 -29.35
N ARG A 245 43.12 13.98 -28.12
CA ARG A 245 44.25 14.89 -27.80
C ARG A 245 45.60 14.18 -27.97
N LYS A 246 45.76 12.97 -27.43
CA LYS A 246 46.98 12.15 -27.57
C LYS A 246 47.30 11.84 -29.03
N ALA A 247 46.30 11.52 -29.85
CA ALA A 247 46.49 11.29 -31.28
C ALA A 247 47.03 12.54 -32.00
N LEU A 248 46.52 13.72 -31.66
CA LEU A 248 46.92 15.00 -32.24
C LEU A 248 48.32 15.44 -31.76
N GLU A 249 48.65 15.20 -30.49
CA GLU A 249 50.01 15.34 -29.94
C GLU A 249 51.02 14.45 -30.69
N LEU A 250 50.70 13.16 -30.87
CA LEU A 250 51.52 12.21 -31.62
C LEU A 250 51.64 12.54 -33.12
N GLU A 251 50.61 13.09 -33.74
CA GLU A 251 50.67 13.54 -35.14
C GLU A 251 51.62 14.73 -35.31
N ASP A 252 51.61 15.69 -34.38
CA ASP A 252 52.53 16.83 -34.40
C ASP A 252 53.98 16.44 -34.06
N GLU A 253 54.20 15.45 -33.19
CA GLU A 253 55.52 14.83 -33.02
C GLU A 253 55.98 14.10 -34.29
N ARG A 254 55.11 13.28 -34.91
CA ARG A 254 55.41 12.58 -36.17
C ARG A 254 55.74 13.57 -37.28
N ARG A 255 55.04 14.71 -37.34
CA ARG A 255 55.30 15.81 -38.28
C ARG A 255 56.69 16.41 -38.06
N LYS A 256 57.04 16.80 -36.82
CA LYS A 256 58.37 17.34 -36.49
C LYS A 256 59.49 16.35 -36.81
N ALA A 257 59.31 15.07 -36.47
CA ALA A 257 60.28 14.02 -36.77
C ALA A 257 60.46 13.82 -38.29
N GLN A 258 59.39 13.94 -39.08
CA GLN A 258 59.47 13.90 -40.54
C GLN A 258 60.15 15.15 -41.12
N GLU A 259 59.83 16.34 -40.62
CA GLU A 259 60.49 17.61 -41.02
C GLU A 259 61.99 17.59 -40.71
N GLU A 260 62.40 17.03 -39.56
CA GLU A 260 63.81 16.83 -39.20
C GLU A 260 64.49 15.74 -40.05
N ALA A 261 63.82 14.62 -40.31
CA ALA A 261 64.34 13.58 -41.20
C ALA A 261 64.56 14.10 -42.63
N GLU A 262 63.65 14.94 -43.15
CA GLU A 262 63.83 15.63 -44.42
C GLU A 262 64.98 16.64 -44.40
N ARG A 263 65.17 17.37 -43.28
CA ARG A 263 66.31 18.28 -43.11
C ARG A 263 67.64 17.51 -43.17
N LEU A 264 67.75 16.44 -42.37
CA LEU A 264 68.93 15.57 -42.33
C LEU A 264 69.19 14.86 -43.66
N ALA A 265 68.15 14.50 -44.42
CA ALA A 265 68.30 13.95 -45.77
C ALA A 265 68.88 14.98 -46.76
N ARG A 266 68.45 16.25 -46.69
CA ARG A 266 69.00 17.35 -47.51
C ARG A 266 70.45 17.68 -47.11
N GLU A 267 70.75 17.72 -45.82
CA GLU A 267 72.12 17.89 -45.30
C GLU A 267 73.04 16.74 -45.76
N ARG A 268 72.56 15.49 -45.70
CA ARG A 268 73.29 14.31 -46.21
C ARG A 268 73.54 14.40 -47.71
N GLN A 269 72.53 14.75 -48.51
CA GLN A 269 72.69 14.88 -49.97
C GLN A 269 73.75 15.93 -50.30
N ALA A 270 73.67 17.12 -49.69
CA ALA A 270 74.66 18.18 -49.88
C ALA A 270 76.10 17.74 -49.46
N ALA A 271 76.23 16.90 -48.44
CA ALA A 271 77.51 16.33 -48.03
C ALA A 271 78.02 15.24 -49.00
N GLU A 272 77.13 14.46 -49.61
CA GLU A 272 77.48 13.49 -50.66
C GLU A 272 77.89 14.20 -51.98
N ASP A 273 77.14 15.23 -52.39
CA ASP A 273 77.47 16.10 -53.54
C ASP A 273 78.83 16.79 -53.34
N ALA A 274 79.08 17.36 -52.16
CA ALA A 274 80.35 18.01 -51.81
C ALA A 274 81.53 17.01 -51.78
N LYS A 275 81.30 15.78 -51.31
CA LYS A 275 82.29 14.70 -51.35
C LYS A 275 82.61 14.28 -52.78
N GLU A 276 81.62 14.20 -53.67
CA GLU A 276 81.85 13.90 -55.09
C GLU A 276 82.63 15.04 -55.77
N ALA A 277 82.29 16.29 -55.49
CA ALA A 277 83.03 17.45 -55.99
C ALA A 277 84.51 17.45 -55.56
N LEU A 278 84.80 17.14 -54.28
CA LEU A 278 86.16 16.99 -53.76
C LEU A 278 86.89 15.79 -54.39
N LEU A 279 86.22 14.66 -54.58
CA LEU A 279 86.80 13.50 -55.26
C LEU A 279 87.18 13.83 -56.71
N LYS A 280 86.30 14.53 -57.43
CA LYS A 280 86.57 15.00 -58.80
C LYS A 280 87.74 15.99 -58.84
N GLN A 281 87.77 16.96 -57.92
CA GLN A 281 88.90 17.90 -57.79
C GLN A 281 90.23 17.17 -57.55
N SER A 282 90.23 16.13 -56.71
CA SER A 282 91.40 15.28 -56.45
C SER A 282 91.83 14.48 -57.69
N GLN A 283 90.88 13.91 -58.44
CA GLN A 283 91.17 13.22 -59.71
C GLN A 283 91.74 14.17 -60.78
N ASP A 284 91.23 15.40 -60.87
CA ASP A 284 91.71 16.38 -61.85
C ASP A 284 93.09 16.95 -61.42
N GLN A 285 93.36 17.08 -60.12
CA GLN A 285 94.72 17.33 -59.61
C GLN A 285 95.69 16.19 -59.93
N GLN A 286 95.26 14.93 -59.79
CA GLN A 286 96.09 13.77 -60.13
C GLN A 286 96.41 13.73 -61.62
N LYS A 287 95.44 13.95 -62.52
CA LYS A 287 95.67 14.04 -63.97
C LYS A 287 96.67 15.15 -64.32
N ASN A 288 96.61 16.30 -63.65
CA ASN A 288 97.60 17.37 -63.87
C ASN A 288 99.01 16.95 -63.40
N GLN A 289 99.15 16.20 -62.29
CA GLN A 289 100.43 15.63 -61.90
C GLN A 289 100.94 14.57 -62.88
N GLU A 290 100.06 13.71 -63.40
CA GLU A 290 100.38 12.72 -64.41
C GLU A 290 100.83 13.39 -65.72
N GLN A 291 100.15 14.45 -66.17
CA GLN A 291 100.55 15.26 -67.33
C GLN A 291 101.90 15.94 -67.11
N LEU A 292 102.14 16.58 -65.95
CA LEU A 292 103.46 17.15 -65.61
C LEU A 292 104.57 16.08 -65.59
N SER A 293 104.26 14.86 -65.14
CA SER A 293 105.21 13.73 -65.19
C SER A 293 105.47 13.25 -66.62
N ALA A 294 104.45 13.31 -67.50
CA ALA A 294 104.56 12.97 -68.91
C ALA A 294 105.34 14.04 -69.70
N GLU A 295 105.12 15.33 -69.44
CA GLU A 295 105.94 16.41 -70.00
C GLU A 295 107.41 16.32 -69.55
N LEU A 296 107.67 15.99 -68.28
CA LEU A 296 109.03 15.73 -67.80
C LEU A 296 109.64 14.48 -68.46
N ALA A 297 108.85 13.43 -68.70
CA ALA A 297 109.30 12.25 -69.43
C ALA A 297 109.50 12.52 -70.92
N GLU A 298 108.71 13.39 -71.55
CA GLU A 298 108.84 13.81 -72.94
C GLU A 298 110.04 14.75 -73.12
N LEU A 299 110.28 15.68 -72.20
CA LEU A 299 111.52 16.48 -72.15
C LEU A 299 112.74 15.59 -71.93
N THR A 300 112.66 14.59 -71.05
CA THR A 300 113.73 13.60 -70.84
C THR A 300 113.93 12.73 -72.08
N SER A 301 112.86 12.33 -72.76
CA SER A 301 112.89 11.63 -74.05
C SER A 301 113.48 12.52 -75.15
N THR A 302 113.18 13.82 -75.16
CA THR A 302 113.72 14.79 -76.11
C THR A 302 115.19 15.08 -75.85
N ILE A 303 115.63 15.11 -74.59
CA ILE A 303 117.05 15.16 -74.23
C ILE A 303 117.75 13.87 -74.71
N ASN A 304 117.21 12.68 -74.41
CA ASN A 304 117.75 11.41 -74.91
C ASN A 304 117.72 11.33 -76.44
N GLN A 305 116.71 11.88 -77.12
CA GLN A 305 116.63 11.95 -78.58
C GLN A 305 117.58 12.99 -79.15
N LEU A 306 117.89 14.09 -78.45
CA LEU A 306 118.90 15.05 -78.86
C LEU A 306 120.31 14.54 -78.58
N GLU A 307 120.55 13.80 -77.51
CA GLU A 307 121.81 13.09 -77.26
C GLU A 307 121.98 11.92 -78.23
N LEU A 308 120.94 11.13 -78.51
CA LEU A 308 120.98 10.06 -79.50
C LEU A 308 120.88 10.57 -80.94
N SER A 309 120.46 11.82 -81.18
CA SER A 309 120.57 12.52 -82.47
C SER A 309 121.93 13.19 -82.61
N ARG A 310 122.55 13.70 -81.54
CA ARG A 310 123.95 14.13 -81.51
C ARG A 310 124.87 12.94 -81.72
N GLN A 311 124.63 11.84 -81.03
CA GLN A 311 125.33 10.58 -81.17
C GLN A 311 124.97 9.87 -82.47
N LYS A 312 123.78 10.08 -83.07
CA LYS A 312 123.51 9.77 -84.48
C LYS A 312 124.00 10.86 -85.45
N LYS A 313 124.61 11.97 -85.04
CA LYS A 313 125.28 12.92 -85.96
C LYS A 313 126.79 12.80 -85.89
N GLU A 314 127.33 12.39 -84.75
CA GLU A 314 128.61 11.69 -84.64
C GLU A 314 128.51 10.37 -85.41
N SER A 315 127.54 9.51 -85.10
CA SER A 315 127.38 8.21 -85.75
C SER A 315 126.55 8.20 -87.04
N GLU A 316 126.14 9.36 -87.59
CA GLU A 316 125.85 9.55 -89.03
C GLU A 316 126.99 10.28 -89.75
N ALA A 317 127.86 11.01 -89.05
CA ALA A 317 129.19 11.23 -89.59
C ALA A 317 129.94 9.88 -89.70
N GLU A 318 129.60 8.87 -88.88
CA GLU A 318 130.00 7.47 -89.06
C GLU A 318 129.04 6.61 -89.94
N GLU A 319 127.71 6.82 -89.97
CA GLU A 319 126.75 6.02 -90.78
C GLU A 319 126.43 6.59 -92.18
N TRP A 320 126.61 7.87 -92.50
CA TRP A 320 126.82 8.26 -93.90
C TRP A 320 128.25 7.92 -94.38
N GLN A 321 129.14 7.56 -93.44
CA GLN A 321 130.41 6.86 -93.64
C GLN A 321 130.25 5.31 -93.60
N GLN A 322 129.07 4.77 -93.25
CA GLN A 322 128.82 3.32 -93.11
C GLN A 322 127.48 2.92 -93.73
N LYS A 323 126.33 3.14 -93.08
CA LYS A 323 124.97 2.81 -93.55
C LYS A 323 124.40 3.63 -94.73
N ALA A 324 125.21 3.76 -95.76
CA ALA A 324 124.76 3.41 -97.10
C ALA A 324 124.24 1.91 -97.20
N GLN A 325 123.32 1.41 -96.28
CA GLN A 325 123.01 -0.06 -95.96
C GLN A 325 121.58 -0.61 -95.21
N ASN A 326 120.16 -0.36 -95.35
CA ASN A 326 118.76 -1.19 -95.04
C ASN A 326 117.31 -0.79 -94.21
N VAL A 327 116.01 -1.46 -94.26
CA VAL A 327 114.47 -1.09 -93.78
C VAL A 327 113.12 -2.13 -93.50
N GLN A 328 111.90 -1.87 -92.75
CA GLN A 328 110.29 -2.25 -92.84
C GLN A 328 109.19 -3.05 -91.79
N LEU A 329 107.74 -2.85 -91.64
CA LEU A 329 106.40 -3.74 -91.23
C LEU A 329 104.98 -3.33 -90.34
N ASP A 330 103.73 -4.09 -90.22
CA ASP A 330 102.18 -3.76 -89.76
C ASP A 330 101.04 -4.91 -89.16
N LEU A 331 99.63 -5.01 -88.74
CA LEU A 331 98.30 -4.38 -88.03
C LEU A 331 96.76 -5.17 -87.78
N GLU A 332 95.66 -4.83 -86.89
CA GLU A 332 93.99 -5.04 -86.75
C GLU A 332 93.00 -6.06 -85.79
N LYS A 333 91.60 -6.25 -85.36
CA LYS A 333 90.03 -5.78 -85.05
C LYS A 333 88.86 -6.86 -84.38
N THR A 334 87.45 -6.98 -83.93
CA THR A 334 86.03 -6.41 -83.29
C THR A 334 84.60 -7.39 -83.14
N LYS A 335 83.24 -7.43 -82.56
CA LYS A 335 82.07 -6.98 -81.47
C LYS A 335 80.42 -7.57 -81.34
N GLU A 336 79.42 -7.39 -80.29
CA GLU A 336 77.77 -7.44 -79.96
C GLU A 336 76.60 -8.63 -79.53
N GLU A 337 75.21 -8.76 -79.02
CA GLU A 337 73.81 -8.23 -78.27
C GLU A 337 72.54 -9.33 -77.78
N LEU A 338 71.15 -9.42 -77.27
CA LEU A 338 69.71 -8.84 -76.70
C LEU A 338 68.37 -9.86 -76.19
N LYS A 339 66.97 -9.90 -75.67
CA LYS A 339 65.57 -9.35 -74.95
C LYS A 339 64.23 -10.39 -74.57
N LEU A 340 62.85 -10.43 -74.04
CA LEU A 340 61.48 -9.82 -73.29
C LEU A 340 60.04 -10.78 -73.04
N VAL A 341 58.65 -10.82 -72.49
CA VAL A 341 57.35 -10.33 -71.55
C VAL A 341 55.90 -11.30 -71.40
N MET A 342 54.52 -11.38 -70.82
CA MET A 342 53.15 -10.85 -70.04
C MET A 342 51.90 -11.90 -69.46
N SER A 343 50.51 -11.96 -68.95
CA SER A 343 49.06 -11.36 -68.37
C SER A 343 47.77 -12.40 -67.88
N THR A 344 46.38 -12.42 -67.35
CA THR A 344 45.04 -11.75 -66.64
C THR A 344 43.55 -12.57 -66.24
N PRO A 345 42.35 -12.17 -65.47
CA PRO A 345 41.04 -12.91 -64.81
C PRO A 345 39.38 -12.41 -64.57
N HIS A 346 38.25 -13.11 -63.94
CA HIS A 346 36.65 -12.75 -63.65
C HIS A 346 35.45 -13.59 -62.71
N VAL A 347 34.07 -13.24 -62.33
CA VAL A 347 32.84 -13.96 -61.47
C VAL A 347 31.20 -13.44 -61.21
N GLN A 348 30.04 -14.14 -60.67
CA GLN A 348 28.52 -13.69 -60.19
C GLN A 348 27.29 -14.50 -59.25
N GLU A 349 25.83 -14.35 -59.25
CA GLU A 349 24.61 -14.39 -58.12
C GLU A 349 22.99 -15.04 -58.16
N PRO A 350 21.90 -14.97 -57.17
CA PRO A 350 20.48 -15.75 -56.90
C PRO A 350 18.92 -15.21 -56.34
N VAL A 351 17.76 -15.98 -55.89
CA VAL A 351 16.22 -15.67 -55.42
C VAL A 351 15.28 -16.52 -54.32
N HIS A 352 13.89 -16.36 -54.11
CA HIS A 352 12.87 -16.91 -53.04
C HIS A 352 11.35 -17.32 -53.52
N ALA A 353 10.13 -17.64 -52.89
CA ALA A 353 9.30 -17.85 -51.58
C ALA A 353 7.89 -18.71 -51.78
N GLU A 354 6.64 -18.88 -51.14
CA GLU A 354 5.60 -18.42 -50.05
C GLU A 354 4.29 -19.38 -49.68
N ASN A 355 3.33 -19.06 -48.70
CA ASN A 355 1.81 -19.38 -48.38
C ASN A 355 1.09 -20.55 -47.50
N GLU A 356 -0.14 -20.27 -46.92
CA GLU A 356 -1.38 -21.08 -46.44
C GLU A 356 -1.75 -21.47 -44.93
N GLN A 357 -3.06 -21.73 -44.60
CA GLN A 357 -3.84 -21.54 -43.29
C GLN A 357 -5.06 -22.55 -43.10
N ASP A 358 -5.95 -22.75 -42.07
CA ASP A 358 -6.20 -22.50 -40.58
C ASP A 358 -7.19 -23.63 -40.02
N ASP A 359 -8.20 -23.66 -39.06
CA ASP A 359 -9.03 -22.82 -38.11
C ASP A 359 -9.84 -23.76 -37.07
N ASP A 360 -10.90 -23.32 -36.29
CA ASP A 360 -12.18 -24.05 -35.79
C ASP A 360 -12.73 -23.95 -34.28
N GLN A 361 -14.09 -24.02 -34.08
CA GLN A 361 -15.01 -24.40 -32.91
C GLN A 361 -15.61 -23.50 -31.73
N ASP A 362 -16.94 -23.22 -31.78
CA ASP A 362 -18.15 -23.43 -30.86
C ASP A 362 -18.22 -23.29 -29.29
N GLU A 363 -19.37 -23.20 -28.54
CA GLU A 363 -20.73 -22.53 -28.65
C GLU A 363 -21.60 -22.68 -27.31
N ASN A 364 -22.80 -22.04 -27.18
CA ASN A 364 -23.93 -22.19 -26.18
C ASN A 364 -23.81 -21.74 -24.68
N GLY A 365 -24.89 -21.44 -23.88
CA GLY A 365 -26.34 -21.20 -24.16
C GLY A 365 -27.33 -21.12 -22.92
N ALA A 366 -28.40 -20.28 -23.02
CA ALA A 366 -29.80 -20.34 -22.45
C ALA A 366 -30.27 -20.13 -20.95
N GLU A 367 -31.20 -19.16 -20.76
CA GLU A 367 -32.58 -19.13 -20.11
C GLU A 367 -33.01 -19.21 -18.57
N ALA A 368 -34.07 -18.41 -18.25
CA ALA A 368 -35.28 -18.61 -17.36
C ALA A 368 -35.20 -18.73 -15.78
N SER A 369 -36.26 -18.53 -14.94
CA SER A 369 -37.52 -17.69 -14.92
C SER A 369 -38.33 -17.79 -13.56
N ALA A 370 -39.27 -16.84 -13.30
CA ALA A 370 -40.54 -16.90 -12.48
C ALA A 370 -40.65 -16.90 -10.89
N ASP A 371 -41.37 -15.91 -10.32
CA ASP A 371 -42.62 -15.89 -9.46
C ASP A 371 -43.00 -17.04 -8.46
N LEU A 372 -43.86 -16.92 -7.40
CA LEU A 372 -44.56 -15.86 -6.60
C LEU A 372 -45.32 -16.51 -5.39
N LYS A 373 -45.65 -15.77 -4.29
CA LYS A 373 -46.92 -15.78 -3.44
C LYS A 373 -46.75 -15.38 -1.94
N ALA A 374 -47.85 -15.33 -1.18
CA ALA A 374 -48.01 -14.68 0.15
C ALA A 374 -48.99 -15.44 1.10
N GLU A 375 -49.06 -15.06 2.40
CA GLU A 375 -49.91 -15.73 3.42
C GLU A 375 -50.43 -14.81 4.57
N ALA A 376 -51.10 -15.37 5.60
CA ALA A 376 -52.05 -14.67 6.50
C ALA A 376 -51.64 -14.53 7.99
N MET A 377 -52.47 -13.87 8.82
CA MET A 377 -52.19 -13.57 10.24
C MET A 377 -52.92 -14.46 11.27
N ILE A 378 -52.32 -14.57 12.47
CA ILE A 378 -52.45 -15.70 13.41
C ILE A 378 -52.90 -15.23 14.81
N LYS A 379 -53.60 -16.10 15.57
CA LYS A 379 -53.83 -15.91 17.03
C LYS A 379 -52.56 -16.30 17.81
N ASP A 380 -51.69 -15.34 18.03
CA ASP A 380 -50.36 -15.60 18.61
C ASP A 380 -50.33 -15.62 20.16
N ARG A 381 -49.44 -16.46 20.69
CA ARG A 381 -49.01 -16.59 22.10
C ARG A 381 -47.49 -16.83 22.23
N SER A 382 -46.72 -16.46 21.21
CA SER A 382 -45.27 -16.66 21.11
C SER A 382 -44.46 -16.17 22.32
N GLU A 383 -45.02 -15.34 23.22
CA GLU A 383 -44.38 -15.02 24.50
C GLU A 383 -44.09 -16.24 25.38
N GLU A 384 -44.86 -17.31 25.26
CA GLU A 384 -44.71 -18.55 26.06
C GLU A 384 -43.55 -19.41 25.51
N ASP A 385 -43.28 -19.38 24.21
CA ASP A 385 -42.22 -20.15 23.53
C ASP A 385 -40.83 -19.46 23.52
N ARG A 386 -40.70 -18.28 24.11
CA ARG A 386 -39.46 -17.49 24.02
C ARG A 386 -38.25 -18.21 24.61
N THR A 387 -37.15 -18.15 23.87
CA THR A 387 -35.80 -18.58 24.26
C THR A 387 -34.86 -17.38 24.32
N THR A 388 -33.76 -17.53 25.05
CA THR A 388 -32.72 -16.50 25.17
C THR A 388 -31.88 -16.39 23.89
N GLU A 389 -31.24 -15.24 23.68
CA GLU A 389 -30.31 -15.08 22.54
C GLU A 389 -29.16 -16.08 22.61
N ALA A 390 -28.68 -16.45 23.81
CA ALA A 390 -27.67 -17.49 24.01
C ALA A 390 -28.17 -18.92 23.71
N GLU A 391 -29.47 -19.14 23.51
CA GLU A 391 -30.05 -20.40 23.02
C GLU A 391 -30.33 -20.35 21.52
N LYS A 392 -30.81 -19.21 21.00
CA LYS A 392 -31.07 -19.00 19.57
C LYS A 392 -29.79 -18.90 18.73
N ASN A 393 -28.74 -18.29 19.28
CA ASN A 393 -27.57 -17.84 18.54
C ASN A 393 -26.31 -18.56 19.05
N GLU A 394 -25.91 -19.60 18.33
CA GLU A 394 -24.77 -20.45 18.68
C GLU A 394 -23.45 -19.66 18.79
N ARG A 395 -23.29 -18.59 18.00
CA ARG A 395 -22.11 -17.71 18.08
C ARG A 395 -22.07 -16.94 19.40
N VAL A 396 -23.20 -16.34 19.82
CA VAL A 396 -23.31 -15.66 21.12
C VAL A 396 -23.06 -16.65 22.25
N GLN A 397 -23.60 -17.88 22.16
CA GLN A 397 -23.35 -18.92 23.15
C GLN A 397 -21.86 -19.31 23.26
N LYS A 398 -21.17 -19.47 22.11
CA LYS A 398 -19.73 -19.76 22.05
C LYS A 398 -18.90 -18.61 22.64
N HIS A 399 -19.22 -17.36 22.30
CA HIS A 399 -18.56 -16.17 22.85
C HIS A 399 -18.70 -16.09 24.38
N LEU A 400 -19.91 -16.29 24.92
CA LEU A 400 -20.16 -16.27 26.37
C LEU A 400 -19.41 -17.39 27.11
N LYS A 401 -19.39 -18.61 26.55
CA LYS A 401 -18.62 -19.74 27.10
C LYS A 401 -17.12 -19.45 27.13
N LEU A 402 -16.57 -18.89 26.05
CA LEU A 402 -15.16 -18.50 25.97
C LEU A 402 -14.81 -17.43 27.02
N LEU A 403 -15.54 -16.31 27.03
CA LEU A 403 -15.34 -15.22 27.99
C LEU A 403 -15.48 -15.68 29.45
N SER A 404 -16.40 -16.61 29.74
CA SER A 404 -16.53 -17.20 31.08
C SER A 404 -15.26 -17.96 31.49
N SER A 405 -14.65 -18.71 30.57
CA SER A 405 -13.39 -19.44 30.82
C SER A 405 -12.16 -18.52 30.93
N GLU A 406 -12.09 -17.46 30.12
CA GLU A 406 -11.00 -16.47 30.19
C GLU A 406 -11.05 -15.66 31.50
N LEU A 407 -12.24 -15.17 31.86
CA LEU A 407 -12.44 -14.35 33.06
C LEU A 407 -12.32 -15.17 34.37
N ALA A 408 -12.52 -16.49 34.33
CA ALA A 408 -12.35 -17.35 35.49
C ALA A 408 -10.93 -17.30 36.08
N VAL A 409 -9.90 -17.13 35.25
CA VAL A 409 -8.49 -17.04 35.69
C VAL A 409 -8.22 -15.75 36.47
N ALA A 410 -8.98 -14.68 36.18
CA ALA A 410 -8.86 -13.37 36.83
C ALA A 410 -9.92 -13.15 37.95
N ARG A 411 -10.74 -14.16 38.28
CA ARG A 411 -11.89 -14.00 39.19
C ARG A 411 -11.47 -14.10 40.65
N ASP A 412 -11.65 -13.02 41.39
CA ASP A 412 -11.55 -13.03 42.84
C ASP A 412 -12.86 -13.51 43.48
N GLU A 413 -12.84 -14.74 43.97
CA GLU A 413 -13.97 -15.39 44.65
C GLU A 413 -14.45 -14.63 45.90
N THR A 414 -13.58 -13.86 46.56
CA THR A 414 -13.94 -13.11 47.79
C THR A 414 -14.88 -11.93 47.55
N LYS A 415 -15.10 -11.56 46.28
CA LYS A 415 -15.82 -10.34 45.86
C LYS A 415 -17.07 -10.60 45.03
N LYS A 416 -17.56 -11.85 45.02
CA LYS A 416 -18.88 -12.19 44.49
C LYS A 416 -19.97 -11.44 45.27
N THR A 417 -20.81 -10.69 44.57
CA THR A 417 -22.01 -10.10 45.18
C THR A 417 -23.08 -11.16 45.40
N VAL A 418 -24.10 -10.86 46.21
CA VAL A 418 -25.28 -11.73 46.37
C VAL A 418 -25.92 -12.05 45.02
N ASN A 419 -25.96 -11.08 44.10
CA ASN A 419 -26.49 -11.27 42.75
C ASN A 419 -25.61 -12.19 41.88
N ASP A 420 -24.29 -12.19 42.06
CA ASP A 420 -23.39 -13.12 41.36
C ASP A 420 -23.56 -14.56 41.87
N ILE A 421 -23.82 -14.75 43.16
CA ILE A 421 -24.12 -16.06 43.75
C ILE A 421 -25.45 -16.58 43.21
N LEU A 422 -26.53 -15.79 43.35
CA LEU A 422 -27.87 -16.13 42.82
C LEU A 422 -27.85 -16.38 41.31
N HIS A 423 -27.07 -15.60 40.53
CA HIS A 423 -26.91 -15.85 39.11
C HIS A 423 -26.21 -17.19 38.83
N THR A 424 -25.12 -17.48 39.54
CA THR A 424 -24.38 -18.75 39.41
C THR A 424 -25.27 -19.94 39.74
N GLU A 425 -26.04 -19.87 40.83
CA GLU A 425 -27.01 -20.92 41.22
C GLU A 425 -28.12 -21.12 40.18
N ASN A 426 -28.64 -20.04 39.58
CA ASN A 426 -29.63 -20.12 38.51
C ASN A 426 -29.05 -20.80 37.26
N VAL A 427 -27.84 -20.43 36.84
CA VAL A 427 -27.16 -21.05 35.68
C VAL A 427 -26.85 -22.52 35.94
N LEU A 428 -26.36 -22.88 37.13
CA LEU A 428 -26.10 -24.28 37.52
C LEU A 428 -27.40 -25.13 37.53
N ALA A 429 -28.52 -24.55 37.92
CA ALA A 429 -29.84 -25.18 37.88
C ALA A 429 -30.50 -25.15 36.48
N GLY A 430 -29.80 -24.69 35.43
CA GLY A 430 -30.33 -24.58 34.07
C GLY A 430 -31.43 -23.52 33.89
N ARG A 431 -31.60 -22.60 34.85
CA ARG A 431 -32.65 -21.58 34.87
C ARG A 431 -32.19 -20.31 34.14
N ASP A 432 -33.05 -19.81 33.26
CA ASP A 432 -32.94 -18.50 32.62
C ASP A 432 -34.24 -17.69 32.80
N LYS A 433 -34.26 -16.46 32.29
CA LYS A 433 -35.41 -15.54 32.35
C LYS A 433 -36.72 -16.17 31.86
N TYR A 434 -36.71 -16.85 30.71
CA TYR A 434 -37.92 -17.37 30.07
C TYR A 434 -38.33 -18.74 30.62
N LYS A 435 -37.37 -19.63 30.94
CA LYS A 435 -37.69 -20.87 31.69
C LYS A 435 -38.29 -20.55 33.07
N THR A 436 -37.71 -19.59 33.80
CA THR A 436 -38.24 -19.16 35.10
C THR A 436 -39.62 -18.50 34.96
N LEU A 437 -39.82 -17.63 33.97
CA LEU A 437 -41.14 -17.03 33.68
C LEU A 437 -42.20 -18.08 33.31
N ARG A 438 -41.85 -19.13 32.55
CA ARG A 438 -42.75 -20.27 32.32
C ARG A 438 -43.09 -20.99 33.63
N GLN A 439 -42.08 -21.32 34.44
CA GLN A 439 -42.24 -22.04 35.70
C GLN A 439 -43.17 -21.30 36.68
N ILE A 440 -42.93 -20.01 36.98
CA ILE A 440 -43.75 -19.22 37.90
C ILE A 440 -45.13 -18.81 37.34
N ARG A 441 -45.47 -19.26 36.12
CA ARG A 441 -46.79 -19.09 35.51
C ARG A 441 -47.58 -20.40 35.42
N GLN A 442 -46.98 -21.53 35.80
CA GLN A 442 -47.68 -22.81 35.92
C GLN A 442 -48.79 -22.75 36.98
N GLY A 443 -49.71 -23.71 36.94
CA GLY A 443 -50.88 -23.68 37.81
C GLY A 443 -51.90 -22.60 37.44
N ASN A 444 -53.10 -22.74 38.00
CA ASN A 444 -54.18 -21.78 37.79
C ASN A 444 -53.94 -20.49 38.61
N THR A 445 -54.68 -19.42 38.29
CA THR A 445 -54.50 -18.12 38.95
C THR A 445 -54.73 -18.17 40.46
N LYS A 446 -55.63 -19.02 40.97
CA LYS A 446 -55.86 -19.16 42.41
C LYS A 446 -54.63 -19.77 43.08
N GLN A 447 -54.09 -20.87 42.55
CA GLN A 447 -52.89 -21.52 43.08
C GLN A 447 -51.73 -20.54 43.22
N ARG A 448 -51.45 -19.71 42.20
CA ARG A 448 -50.37 -18.72 42.24
C ARG A 448 -50.64 -17.51 43.15
N ILE A 449 -51.88 -17.30 43.59
CA ILE A 449 -52.22 -16.35 44.66
C ILE A 449 -52.04 -17.03 46.02
N ASP A 450 -52.51 -18.27 46.18
CA ASP A 450 -52.32 -19.08 47.39
C ASP A 450 -50.82 -19.27 47.71
N GLU A 451 -49.98 -19.46 46.68
CA GLU A 451 -48.51 -19.52 46.78
C GLU A 451 -47.86 -18.17 47.14
N PHE A 452 -48.43 -17.05 46.72
CA PHE A 452 -47.92 -15.71 47.03
C PHE A 452 -48.33 -15.23 48.43
N GLU A 453 -49.54 -15.57 48.90
CA GLU A 453 -49.99 -15.28 50.27
C GLU A 453 -49.27 -16.12 51.35
N ALA A 454 -48.42 -17.07 50.94
CA ALA A 454 -47.61 -17.92 51.81
C ALA A 454 -46.12 -17.48 51.93
N LEU A 455 -45.76 -16.33 51.36
CA LEU A 455 -44.43 -15.69 51.41
C LEU A 455 -44.45 -14.45 52.31
#